data_AF-A0A3M7SBY0-F1
#
_entry.id   AF-A0A3M7SBY0-F1
#
_cell.length_a   1.000
_cell.length_b   1.000
_cell.length_c   1.000
_cell.angle_alpha   90.00
_cell.angle_beta   90.00
_cell.angle_gamma   90.00
#
_symmetry.space_group_name_H-M   'P 1'
#
loop_
_entity.id
_entity.type
_entity.pdbx_description
1 polymer ?
#
loop_
_entity_poly.entity_id
_entity_poly.type
_entity_poly.pdbx_seq_one_letter_code
_entity_poly.pdbx_strand_id
1 'polypeptide(L)' 'MNEKQVCEKRKCISLEVKIEIIKKNTEQKITTSKLAKEYNVNASTIYTILSSKAKSLEHYEKKQPSITDFFQKN' A
#
# COMPACT_ATOMS: atom_id res chain seq x y z
N MET A 1 3.28 -1.79 37.87
CA MET A 1 1.94 -1.48 37.35
C MET A 1 2.10 -1.15 35.87
N ASN A 2 1.33 -1.83 35.01
CA ASN A 2 1.50 -1.79 33.56
C ASN A 2 1.45 -0.36 33.01
N GLU A 3 2.53 0.04 32.35
CA GLU A 3 2.61 1.24 31.53
C GLU A 3 1.49 1.15 30.49
N LYS A 4 0.47 2.00 30.67
CA LYS A 4 -0.64 2.13 29.71
C LYS A 4 -0.03 2.61 28.41
N GLN A 5 0.20 1.67 27.49
CA GLN A 5 0.55 1.95 26.12
C GLN A 5 -0.58 2.82 25.54
N VAL A 6 -0.33 4.13 25.48
CA VAL A 6 -1.23 5.09 24.84
C VAL A 6 -1.38 4.59 23.40
N CYS A 7 -2.57 4.11 23.08
CA CYS A 7 -2.92 3.73 21.73
C CYS A 7 -3.02 5.01 20.91
N GLU A 8 -1.89 5.46 20.35
CA GLU A 8 -1.87 6.51 19.34
C GLU A 8 -2.94 6.18 18.31
N LYS A 9 -3.87 7.13 18.08
CA LYS A 9 -4.93 6.96 17.10
C LYS A 9 -4.28 6.55 15.78
N ARG A 10 -4.72 5.41 15.22
CA ARG A 10 -4.17 4.88 13.97
C ARG A 10 -4.20 5.98 12.90
N LYS A 11 -3.03 6.46 12.48
CA LYS A 11 -2.92 7.36 11.33
C LYS A 11 -3.54 6.63 10.13
N CYS A 12 -4.59 7.23 9.55
CA CYS A 12 -5.22 6.66 8.38
C CYS A 12 -4.28 6.84 7.19
N ILE A 13 -3.85 5.73 6.59
CA ILE A 13 -3.04 5.78 5.37
C ILE A 13 -3.99 5.98 4.18
N SER A 14 -3.82 7.09 3.46
CA SER A 14 -4.57 7.42 2.25
C SER A 14 -4.36 6.38 1.15
N LEU A 15 -5.36 6.24 0.27
CA LEU A 15 -5.32 5.24 -0.81
C LEU A 15 -4.14 5.47 -1.77
N GLU A 16 -3.79 6.72 -2.06
CA GLU A 16 -2.67 7.09 -2.93
C GLU A 16 -1.33 6.56 -2.41
N VAL A 17 -1.09 6.72 -1.10
CA VAL A 17 0.13 6.22 -0.43
C VAL A 17 0.22 4.70 -0.51
N LYS A 18 -0.91 3.99 -0.37
CA LYS A 18 -0.96 2.53 -0.51
C LYS A 18 -0.58 2.11 -1.93
N ILE A 19 -1.06 2.81 -2.95
CA ILE A 19 -0.73 2.56 -4.35
C ILE A 19 0.76 2.85 -4.62
N GLU A 20 1.31 3.93 -4.06
CA GLU A 20 2.73 4.24 -4.20
C GLU A 20 3.62 3.14 -3.60
N ILE A 21 3.31 2.65 -2.40
CA ILE A 21 4.00 1.52 -1.76
C ILE A 21 3.95 0.27 -2.64
N ILE A 22 2.78 -0.03 -3.22
CA ILE A 22 2.59 -1.15 -4.15
C ILE A 22 3.45 -0.99 -5.42
N LYS A 23 3.49 0.21 -6.00
CA LYS A 23 4.30 0.53 -7.19
C LYS A 23 5.79 0.37 -6.89
N LYS A 24 6.30 0.98 -5.82
CA LYS A 24 7.70 0.84 -5.39
C LYS A 24 8.10 -0.61 -5.13
N ASN A 25 7.23 -1.41 -4.52
CA ASN A 25 7.49 -2.83 -4.32
C ASN A 25 7.49 -3.63 -5.64
N THR A 26 6.66 -3.26 -6.62
CA THR A 26 6.51 -3.99 -7.89
C THR A 26 7.57 -3.57 -8.92
N GLU A 27 7.78 -2.28 -9.12
CA GLU A 27 8.66 -1.70 -10.13
C GLU A 27 10.12 -1.68 -9.67
N GLN A 28 10.37 -1.29 -8.42
CA GLN A 28 11.73 -1.12 -7.88
C GLN A 28 12.18 -2.31 -7.02
N LYS A 29 11.33 -3.34 -6.83
CA LYS A 29 11.57 -4.50 -5.96
C LYS A 29 12.13 -4.15 -4.58
N ILE A 30 11.70 -3.00 -4.04
CA ILE A 30 12.14 -2.55 -2.71
C ILE A 30 11.57 -3.49 -1.65
N THR A 31 12.41 -3.87 -0.70
CA THR A 31 12.00 -4.75 0.41
C THR A 31 11.05 -4.04 1.37
N THR A 32 10.11 -4.81 1.93
CA THR A 32 9.09 -4.33 2.88
C THR A 32 9.70 -3.60 4.09
N SER A 33 10.86 -4.03 4.57
CA SER A 33 11.58 -3.38 5.68
C SER A 33 12.07 -1.98 5.32
N LYS A 34 12.43 -1.73 4.06
CA LYS A 34 12.88 -0.41 3.61
C LYS A 34 11.69 0.53 3.43
N LEU A 35 10.58 0.03 2.88
CA LEU A 35 9.30 0.76 2.78
C LEU A 35 8.74 1.11 4.16
N ALA A 36 8.81 0.20 5.12
CA ALA A 36 8.38 0.45 6.50
C ALA A 36 9.11 1.66 7.12
N LYS A 37 10.42 1.75 6.91
CA LYS A 37 11.25 2.88 7.40
C LYS A 37 10.94 4.18 6.63
N GLU A 38 10.83 4.11 5.31
CA GLU A 38 10.59 5.27 4.46
C GLU A 38 9.24 5.95 4.76
N TYR A 39 8.19 5.15 4.93
CA TYR A 39 6.85 5.66 5.21
C TYR A 39 6.53 5.75 6.71
N ASN A 40 7.48 5.42 7.60
CA ASN A 40 7.29 5.38 9.06
C ASN A 40 6.05 4.56 9.47
N VAL A 41 5.90 3.38 8.87
CA VAL A 41 4.79 2.45 9.10
C VAL A 41 5.33 1.08 9.49
N ASN A 42 4.54 0.32 10.24
CA ASN A 42 4.93 -1.03 10.62
C ASN A 42 5.03 -1.95 9.39
N ALA A 43 5.97 -2.89 9.44
CA ALA A 43 6.15 -3.87 8.38
C ALA A 43 4.88 -4.73 8.16
N SER A 44 4.14 -5.03 9.23
CA SER A 44 2.83 -5.68 9.15
C SER A 44 1.81 -4.85 8.39
N THR A 45 1.83 -3.52 8.52
CA THR A 45 0.99 -2.62 7.74
C THR A 45 1.35 -2.64 6.25
N ILE A 46 2.65 -2.63 5.92
CA ILE A 46 3.13 -2.80 4.54
C ILE A 46 2.64 -4.13 3.96
N TYR A 47 2.74 -5.22 4.73
CA TYR A 47 2.28 -6.53 4.29
C TYR A 47 0.77 -6.55 4.02
N THR A 48 -0.04 -5.95 4.89
CA THR A 48 -1.50 -5.82 4.66
C THR A 48 -1.81 -5.00 3.40
N ILE A 49 -1.05 -3.93 3.13
CA ILE A 49 -1.19 -3.11 1.92
C ILE A 49 -0.87 -3.94 0.67
N LEU A 50 0.24 -4.68 0.68
CA LEU A 50 0.64 -5.53 -0.45
C LEU A 50 -0.32 -6.70 -0.67
N SER A 51 -0.81 -7.32 0.39
CA SER A 51 -1.84 -8.37 0.32
C SER A 51 -3.17 -7.83 -0.22
N SER A 52 -3.48 -6.56 0.08
CA SER A 52 -4.67 -5.86 -0.42
C SER A 52 -4.46 -5.16 -1.77
N LYS A 53 -3.37 -5.48 -2.50
CA LYS A 53 -3.02 -4.87 -3.79
C LYS A 53 -4.14 -4.96 -4.82
N ALA A 54 -4.72 -6.14 -5.01
CA ALA A 54 -5.78 -6.38 -6.00
C ALA A 54 -7.00 -5.47 -5.76
N LYS A 55 -7.45 -5.38 -4.50
CA LYS A 55 -8.60 -4.55 -4.11
C LYS A 55 -8.31 -3.05 -4.25
N SER A 56 -7.07 -2.64 -4.00
CA SER A 56 -6.65 -1.23 -4.09
C SER A 56 -6.53 -0.77 -5.55
N LEU A 57 -6.04 -1.62 -6.45
CA LEU A 57 -5.99 -1.33 -7.89
C LEU A 57 -7.39 -1.32 -8.52
N GLU A 58 -8.21 -2.33 -8.25
CA GLU A 58 -9.55 -2.44 -8.84
C GLU A 58 -10.44 -1.22 -8.50
N HIS A 59 -10.32 -0.69 -7.28
CA HIS A 59 -11.05 0.52 -6.88
C HIS A 59 -10.50 1.80 -7.54
N TYR A 60 -9.21 1.82 -7.89
CA TYR A 60 -8.59 2.94 -8.58
C TYR A 60 -8.98 2.95 -10.07
N GLU A 61 -8.95 1.80 -10.74
CA GLU A 61 -9.35 1.65 -12.15
C GLU A 61 -10.83 1.93 -12.36
N LYS A 62 -11.72 1.50 -11.44
CA LYS A 62 -13.15 1.83 -11.53
C LYS A 62 -13.48 3.32 -11.38
N LYS A 63 -12.56 4.13 -10.85
CA LYS A 63 -12.72 5.59 -10.73
C LYS A 63 -12.16 6.37 -11.93
N GLN A 64 -11.43 5.73 -12.84
CA GLN A 64 -10.98 6.34 -14.10
C GLN A 64 -11.36 5.42 -15.27
N PRO A 65 -12.45 5.70 -16.01
CA PRO A 65 -12.90 4.83 -17.11
C PRO A 65 -12.06 4.97 -18.41
N SER A 66 -10.75 5.07 -18.29
CA SER A 66 -9.84 5.03 -19.45
C SER A 66 -8.46 4.53 -19.02
N ILE A 67 -7.76 3.85 -19.92
CA ILE A 67 -6.39 3.31 -19.81
C ILE A 67 -6.22 1.88 -19.24
N THR A 68 -7.13 0.96 -19.53
CA THR A 68 -6.80 -0.49 -19.58
C THR A 68 -7.18 -1.08 -20.93
N ASP A 69 -6.39 -0.77 -21.96
CA ASP A 69 -6.43 -1.42 -23.28
C ASP A 69 -5.01 -1.85 -23.75
N PHE A 70 -4.06 -2.12 -22.84
CA PHE A 70 -2.68 -2.43 -23.25
C PHE A 70 -2.07 -3.75 -22.75
N PHE A 71 -2.78 -4.53 -21.92
CA PHE A 71 -2.28 -5.84 -21.47
C PHE A 71 -3.22 -7.00 -21.81
N GLN A 72 -3.84 -6.94 -22.99
CA GLN A 72 -4.57 -8.06 -23.57
C GLN A 72 -4.26 -8.18 -25.07
N LYS A 73 -2.97 -8.31 -25.43
CA LYS A 73 -2.62 -8.93 -26.72
C LYS A 73 -1.34 -9.73 -26.59
N ASN A 74 -1.59 -11.03 -26.48
CA ASN A 74 -0.76 -12.16 -26.87
C ASN A 74 0.27 -11.85 -27.95
#